data_AF-A0A0G0PDR9-F1
#
_entry.id   AF-A0A0G0PDR9-F1
#
_cell.length_a   1.000
_cell.length_b   1.000
_cell.length_c   1.000
_cell.angle_alpha   90.00
_cell.angle_beta   90.00
_cell.angle_gamma   90.00
#
_symmetry.space_group_name_H-M   'P 1'
#
loop_
_entity.id
_entity.type
_entity.pdbx_description
1 polymer ?
#
loop_
_entity_poly.entity_id
_entity_poly.type
_entity_poly.pdbx_seq_one_letter_code
_entity_poly.pdbx_strand_id
1 'polypeptide(L)'
;MKSENPMRKIRIEKVALSVGATGEALEKGVKLLKLLTGGKPAKMKSAKRIPALGVRPKLEVGAVVTVRKGAEELLKRMLVGIDNTLRTRQISENNFSFGLKEYIEIPGIEYQRDIGIMGFDVTVVFKRAGRRVGIRKIGAGKIPKRQNYFYRPKWQPVINILQIKNYHICQALVYNIPMGMLDGLKQLGDLKKMRDQAMEVQKKLQGIKITVEHKGVIVVMTADQKIVSISGENDLGKVTEAVNEALKQSQKVAAEEMKGLMGGLS
;
A
#
# COMPACT_ATOMS: atom_id res chain seq x y z
N MET A 1 20.15 24.07 23.75
CA MET A 1 19.23 22.94 23.48
C MET A 1 19.80 21.68 24.09
N LYS A 2 19.08 20.94 24.95
CA LYS A 2 19.58 19.68 25.51
C LYS A 2 19.63 18.64 24.39
N SER A 3 20.83 18.14 24.08
CA SER A 3 21.01 17.03 23.13
C SER A 3 20.21 15.82 23.61
N GLU A 4 19.36 15.26 22.77
CA GLU A 4 18.58 14.09 23.14
C GLU A 4 19.51 12.87 23.26
N ASN A 5 19.40 12.14 24.38
CA ASN A 5 20.26 10.99 24.64
C ASN A 5 20.09 9.93 23.53
N PRO A 6 21.17 9.50 22.85
CA PRO A 6 21.11 8.46 21.82
C PRO A 6 20.41 7.15 22.24
N MET A 7 20.42 6.85 23.54
CA MET A 7 19.77 5.66 24.13
C MET A 7 18.22 5.73 24.09
N ARG A 8 17.65 6.89 23.75
CA ARG A 8 16.20 7.07 23.53
C ARG A 8 15.73 6.72 22.13
N LYS A 9 16.65 6.43 21.20
CA LYS A 9 16.31 5.98 19.84
C LYS A 9 15.43 4.72 19.89
N ILE A 10 14.36 4.73 19.10
CA ILE A 10 13.38 3.64 19.02
C ILE A 10 13.91 2.58 18.05
N ARG A 11 13.70 1.31 18.41
CA ARG A 11 14.03 0.16 17.57
C ARG A 11 12.88 -0.83 17.61
N ILE A 12 12.68 -1.55 16.52
CA ILE A 12 11.78 -2.71 16.51
C ILE A 12 12.45 -3.83 17.32
N GLU A 13 11.72 -4.40 18.27
CA GLU A 13 12.18 -5.55 19.05
C GLU A 13 11.89 -6.86 18.34
N LYS A 14 10.65 -7.01 17.86
CA LYS A 14 10.13 -8.18 17.17
C LYS A 14 8.82 -7.85 16.47
N VAL A 15 8.53 -8.59 15.42
CA VAL A 15 7.21 -8.70 14.82
C VAL A 15 6.70 -10.10 15.12
N ALA A 16 5.50 -10.20 15.68
CA ALA A 16 4.83 -11.46 15.97
C ALA A 16 3.64 -11.60 15.03
N LEU A 17 3.53 -12.75 14.39
CA LEU A 17 2.39 -13.14 13.59
C LEU A 17 1.62 -14.20 14.34
N SER A 18 0.30 -14.06 14.44
CA SER A 18 -0.56 -15.02 15.13
C SER A 18 -1.78 -15.39 14.32
N VAL A 19 -2.15 -16.66 14.41
CA VAL A 19 -3.39 -17.21 13.86
C VAL A 19 -4.10 -17.98 14.97
N GLY A 20 -5.40 -17.72 15.14
CA GLY A 20 -6.28 -18.47 16.03
C GLY A 20 -7.21 -19.37 15.24
N ALA A 21 -7.12 -20.68 15.44
CA ALA A 21 -7.96 -21.66 14.76
C ALA A 21 -7.92 -23.01 15.49
N THR A 22 -8.89 -23.86 15.23
CA THR A 22 -8.98 -25.22 15.78
C THR A 22 -8.94 -26.26 14.66
N GLY A 23 -8.42 -27.46 14.96
CA GLY A 23 -8.42 -28.58 14.01
C GLY A 23 -7.61 -28.30 12.74
N GLU A 24 -8.16 -28.68 11.58
CA GLU A 24 -7.50 -28.56 10.27
C GLU A 24 -7.15 -27.12 9.89
N ALA A 25 -7.98 -26.15 10.27
CA ALA A 25 -7.72 -24.73 10.02
C ALA A 25 -6.43 -24.24 10.71
N LEU A 26 -6.08 -24.84 11.85
CA LEU A 26 -4.82 -24.54 12.53
C LEU A 26 -3.62 -25.04 11.72
N GLU A 27 -3.71 -26.22 11.09
CA GLU A 27 -2.65 -26.75 10.25
C GLU A 27 -2.43 -25.89 9.01
N LYS A 28 -3.51 -25.40 8.40
CA LYS A 28 -3.47 -24.41 7.31
C LYS A 28 -2.80 -23.11 7.76
N GLY A 29 -3.16 -22.60 8.94
CA GLY A 29 -2.52 -21.43 9.54
C GLY A 29 -1.02 -21.61 9.82
N VAL A 30 -0.61 -22.80 10.26
CA VAL A 30 0.82 -23.14 10.44
C VAL A 30 1.55 -23.14 9.09
N LYS A 31 0.96 -23.72 8.04
CA LYS A 31 1.53 -23.68 6.68
C LYS A 31 1.66 -22.24 6.17
N LEU A 32 0.63 -21.41 6.37
CA LEU A 32 0.64 -19.99 6.00
C LEU A 32 1.76 -19.23 6.70
N LEU A 33 1.86 -19.34 8.03
CA LEU A 33 2.89 -18.63 8.78
C LEU A 33 4.31 -19.07 8.37
N LYS A 34 4.48 -20.34 8.00
CA LYS A 34 5.73 -20.87 7.46
C LYS A 34 6.05 -20.30 6.07
N LEU A 35 5.05 -20.18 5.19
CA LEU A 35 5.21 -19.57 3.86
C LEU A 35 5.63 -18.09 3.97
N LEU A 36 4.98 -17.34 4.86
CA LEU A 36 5.23 -15.90 5.02
C LEU A 36 6.62 -15.56 5.58
N THR A 37 7.12 -16.38 6.51
CA THR A 37 8.32 -16.03 7.29
C THR A 37 9.52 -16.94 7.07
N GLY A 38 9.32 -18.13 6.50
CA GLY A 38 10.31 -19.21 6.46
C GLY A 38 10.67 -19.80 7.85
N GLY A 39 10.13 -19.23 8.93
CA GLY A 39 10.36 -19.69 10.30
C GLY A 39 9.50 -20.90 10.66
N LYS A 40 9.85 -21.58 11.76
CA LYS A 40 9.03 -22.65 12.35
C LYS A 40 7.97 -22.03 13.28
N PRO A 41 6.66 -22.14 12.98
CA PRO A 41 5.61 -21.67 13.87
C PRO A 41 5.52 -22.53 15.13
N ALA A 42 5.29 -21.88 16.27
CA ALA A 42 5.02 -22.54 17.54
C ALA A 42 3.51 -22.68 17.73
N LYS A 43 3.03 -23.92 17.95
CA LYS A 43 1.63 -24.19 18.28
C LYS A 43 1.37 -23.90 19.77
N MET A 44 0.23 -23.28 20.06
CA MET A 44 -0.21 -22.90 21.39
C MET A 44 -1.35 -23.81 21.85
N LYS A 45 -1.26 -24.27 23.10
CA LYS A 45 -2.26 -25.12 23.74
C LYS A 45 -3.17 -24.28 24.64
N SER A 46 -4.44 -24.64 24.69
CA SER A 46 -5.42 -24.03 25.59
C SER A 46 -5.16 -24.43 27.05
N ALA A 47 -5.36 -23.49 27.97
CA ALA A 47 -5.34 -23.77 29.41
C ALA A 47 -6.73 -24.05 29.97
N LYS A 48 -7.76 -23.33 29.49
CA LYS A 48 -9.13 -23.36 30.01
C LYS A 48 -10.08 -24.08 29.04
N ARG A 49 -11.11 -24.72 29.59
CA ARG A 49 -12.25 -25.25 28.82
C ARG A 49 -13.21 -24.11 28.49
N ILE A 50 -13.58 -23.98 27.21
CA ILE A 50 -14.58 -23.01 26.74
C ILE A 50 -15.54 -23.75 25.80
N PRO A 51 -16.71 -24.20 26.29
CA PRO A 51 -17.65 -24.99 25.50
C PRO A 51 -18.15 -24.29 24.23
N ALA A 52 -18.40 -22.98 24.30
CA ALA A 52 -18.91 -22.19 23.16
C ALA A 52 -17.99 -22.21 21.93
N LEU A 53 -16.68 -22.41 22.12
CA LEU A 53 -15.69 -22.49 21.05
C LEU A 53 -15.23 -23.93 20.77
N GLY A 54 -15.84 -24.93 21.43
CA GLY A 54 -15.41 -26.33 21.34
C GLY A 54 -14.02 -26.58 21.94
N VAL A 55 -13.49 -25.68 22.76
CA VAL A 55 -12.11 -25.77 23.27
C VAL A 55 -12.09 -26.60 24.56
N ARG A 56 -11.42 -27.74 24.49
CA ARG A 56 -10.99 -28.52 25.67
C ARG A 56 -9.59 -28.09 26.13
N PRO A 57 -9.22 -28.21 27.41
CA PRO A 57 -7.86 -27.94 27.88
C PRO A 57 -6.84 -28.79 27.13
N LYS A 58 -5.64 -28.25 26.92
CA LYS A 58 -4.51 -28.85 26.18
C LYS A 58 -4.75 -29.07 24.68
N LEU A 59 -5.89 -28.63 24.14
CA LEU A 59 -6.12 -28.60 22.69
C LEU A 59 -5.25 -27.54 22.05
N GLU A 60 -4.78 -27.78 20.83
CA GLU A 60 -4.07 -26.77 20.03
C GLU A 60 -5.08 -25.78 19.44
N VAL A 61 -4.92 -24.47 19.74
CA VAL A 61 -5.90 -23.42 19.39
C VAL A 61 -5.27 -22.26 18.62
N GLY A 62 -3.94 -22.20 18.53
CA GLY A 62 -3.29 -21.12 17.81
C GLY A 62 -1.86 -21.43 17.42
N ALA A 63 -1.34 -20.64 16.49
CA ALA A 63 0.04 -20.70 16.05
C ALA A 63 0.64 -19.30 16.07
N VAL A 64 1.91 -19.20 16.50
CA VAL A 64 2.64 -17.94 16.56
C VAL A 64 4.02 -18.11 15.94
N VAL A 65 4.41 -17.15 15.10
CA VAL A 65 5.81 -16.96 14.66
C VAL A 65 6.31 -15.62 15.17
N THR A 66 7.55 -15.58 15.64
CA THR A 66 8.21 -14.32 15.98
C THR A 66 9.43 -14.10 15.12
N VAL A 67 9.47 -12.96 14.44
CA VAL A 67 10.55 -12.52 13.57
C VAL A 67 11.29 -11.37 14.26
N ARG A 68 12.60 -11.53 14.43
CA ARG A 68 13.47 -10.52 15.08
C ARG A 68 14.48 -9.90 14.12
N LYS A 69 14.92 -10.63 13.10
CA LYS A 69 15.81 -10.17 12.03
C LYS A 69 14.97 -9.96 10.77
N GLY A 70 15.26 -8.94 9.96
CA GLY A 70 14.47 -8.63 8.75
C GLY A 70 13.03 -8.17 9.05
N ALA A 71 12.75 -7.76 10.29
CA ALA A 71 11.41 -7.37 10.71
C ALA A 71 10.89 -6.11 9.97
N GLU A 72 11.79 -5.23 9.53
CA GLU A 72 11.45 -4.01 8.81
C GLU A 72 10.87 -4.30 7.42
N GLU A 73 11.48 -5.22 6.67
CA GLU A 73 11.02 -5.61 5.33
C GLU A 73 9.66 -6.32 5.39
N LEU A 74 9.52 -7.25 6.33
CA LEU A 74 8.27 -7.96 6.56
C LEU A 74 7.14 -7.00 6.93
N LEU A 75 7.41 -6.03 7.80
CA LEU A 75 6.43 -5.04 8.22
C LEU A 75 6.01 -4.13 7.05
N LYS A 76 6.95 -3.70 6.21
CA LYS A 76 6.62 -2.88 5.02
C LYS A 76 5.64 -3.62 4.11
N ARG A 77 5.86 -4.91 3.84
CA ARG A 77 4.95 -5.71 3.02
C ARG A 77 3.54 -5.81 3.63
N MET A 78 3.46 -6.01 4.94
CA MET A 78 2.18 -6.14 5.64
C MET A 78 1.40 -4.83 5.77
N LEU A 79 2.10 -3.69 5.88
CA LEU A 79 1.45 -2.38 5.96
C LEU A 79 0.80 -1.98 4.63
N VAL A 80 1.33 -2.45 3.50
CA VAL A 80 0.67 -2.25 2.19
C VAL A 80 -0.71 -2.89 2.17
N GLY A 81 -0.87 -4.09 2.76
CA GLY A 81 -2.17 -4.77 2.83
C GLY A 81 -3.23 -4.05 3.67
N ILE A 82 -2.87 -3.03 4.46
CA ILE A 82 -3.81 -2.20 5.24
C ILE A 82 -3.80 -0.73 4.78
N ASP A 83 -3.37 -0.48 3.55
CA ASP A 83 -3.25 0.85 2.94
C ASP A 83 -2.38 1.83 3.76
N ASN A 84 -1.44 1.30 4.55
CA ASN A 84 -0.63 2.03 5.52
C ASN A 84 -1.44 2.85 6.55
N THR A 85 -2.71 2.49 6.79
CA THR A 85 -3.58 3.17 7.74
C THR A 85 -3.69 2.39 9.05
N LEU A 86 -3.69 3.10 10.18
CA LEU A 86 -3.87 2.52 11.51
C LEU A 86 -4.81 3.37 12.34
N ARG A 87 -5.70 2.70 13.08
CA ARG A 87 -6.61 3.36 14.03
C ARG A 87 -5.90 3.62 15.35
N THR A 88 -6.23 4.72 16.03
CA THR A 88 -5.63 5.05 17.34
C THR A 88 -5.80 3.94 18.38
N ARG A 89 -6.92 3.21 18.35
CA ARG A 89 -7.19 2.08 19.27
C ARG A 89 -6.26 0.88 19.06
N GLN A 90 -5.63 0.76 17.90
CA GLN A 90 -4.69 -0.32 17.58
C GLN A 90 -3.29 -0.06 18.15
N ILE A 91 -3.05 1.14 18.67
CA ILE A 91 -1.75 1.58 19.19
C ILE A 91 -1.78 1.50 20.71
N SER A 92 -0.83 0.76 21.28
CA SER A 92 -0.56 0.66 22.71
C SER A 92 0.76 1.35 23.07
N GLU A 93 1.13 1.36 24.36
CA GLU A 93 2.28 2.14 24.85
C GLU A 93 3.63 1.84 24.14
N ASN A 94 3.86 0.56 23.79
CA ASN A 94 5.11 0.07 23.21
C ASN A 94 4.89 -0.88 22.02
N ASN A 95 3.64 -1.08 21.60
CA ASN A 95 3.33 -1.96 20.49
C ASN A 95 2.14 -1.40 19.72
N PHE A 96 1.96 -1.88 18.50
CA PHE A 96 0.70 -1.73 17.79
C PHE A 96 0.39 -3.07 17.12
N SER A 97 -0.91 -3.32 16.92
CA SER A 97 -1.37 -4.55 16.30
C SER A 97 -2.48 -4.29 15.29
N PHE A 98 -2.44 -4.99 14.17
CA PHE A 98 -3.47 -4.93 13.15
C PHE A 98 -3.68 -6.33 12.57
N GLY A 99 -4.90 -6.59 12.09
CA GLY A 99 -5.26 -7.84 11.44
C GLY A 99 -5.33 -7.63 9.93
N LEU A 100 -4.80 -8.59 9.18
CA LEU A 100 -5.03 -8.73 7.74
C LEU A 100 -6.13 -9.77 7.55
N LYS A 101 -7.17 -9.41 6.80
CA LYS A 101 -8.31 -10.30 6.57
C LYS A 101 -7.92 -11.45 5.64
N GLU A 102 -7.07 -11.16 4.67
CA GLU A 102 -6.62 -12.11 3.67
C GLU A 102 -5.12 -11.93 3.44
N TYR A 103 -4.35 -13.02 3.40
CA TYR A 103 -2.91 -12.92 3.12
C TYR A 103 -2.61 -12.55 1.66
N ILE A 104 -3.59 -12.64 0.75
CA ILE A 104 -3.47 -12.31 -0.68
C ILE A 104 -3.28 -10.80 -0.88
N GLU A 105 -3.77 -9.97 0.06
CA GLU A 105 -3.56 -8.52 0.05
C GLU A 105 -2.08 -8.13 0.15
N ILE A 106 -1.22 -9.07 0.55
CA ILE A 106 0.21 -8.83 0.66
C ILE A 106 0.87 -8.99 -0.71
N PRO A 107 1.62 -7.98 -1.19
CA PRO A 107 2.27 -8.06 -2.49
C PRO A 107 3.34 -9.16 -2.51
N GLY A 108 3.34 -9.94 -3.59
CA GLY A 108 4.35 -10.96 -3.88
C GLY A 108 4.07 -12.35 -3.28
N ILE A 109 2.86 -12.59 -2.76
CA ILE A 109 2.46 -13.93 -2.30
C ILE A 109 1.32 -14.44 -3.18
N GLU A 110 1.52 -15.62 -3.75
CA GLU A 110 0.52 -16.30 -4.55
C GLU A 110 -0.49 -17.06 -3.68
N TYR A 111 -1.70 -17.21 -4.21
CA TYR A 111 -2.75 -17.98 -3.57
C TYR A 111 -2.43 -19.48 -3.60
N GLN A 112 -2.51 -20.11 -2.42
CA GLN A 112 -2.42 -21.56 -2.30
C GLN A 112 -3.77 -22.16 -1.91
N ARG A 113 -4.27 -23.07 -2.74
CA ARG A 113 -5.56 -23.77 -2.52
C ARG A 113 -5.59 -24.53 -1.19
N ASP A 114 -4.46 -25.11 -0.79
CA ASP A 114 -4.35 -25.88 0.46
C ASP A 114 -4.60 -25.03 1.71
N ILE A 115 -4.20 -23.75 1.68
CA ILE A 115 -4.37 -22.80 2.78
C ILE A 115 -5.79 -22.21 2.73
N GLY A 116 -6.29 -21.91 1.54
CA GLY A 116 -7.57 -21.23 1.35
C GLY A 116 -7.46 -19.73 1.64
N ILE A 117 -8.59 -19.07 1.83
CA ILE A 117 -8.66 -17.65 2.23
C ILE A 117 -8.55 -17.59 3.75
N MET A 118 -7.47 -17.03 4.27
CA MET A 118 -7.23 -16.94 5.71
C MET A 118 -6.57 -15.62 6.08
N GLY A 119 -7.03 -15.06 7.19
CA GLY A 119 -6.44 -13.88 7.81
C GLY A 119 -5.47 -14.24 8.93
N PHE A 120 -4.71 -13.25 9.37
CA PHE A 120 -3.82 -13.36 10.51
C PHE A 120 -3.59 -12.00 11.16
N ASP A 121 -3.15 -12.02 12.41
CA ASP A 121 -2.82 -10.81 13.16
C ASP A 121 -1.32 -10.55 13.17
N VAL A 122 -0.96 -9.27 13.04
CA VAL A 122 0.40 -8.75 13.11
C VAL A 122 0.53 -7.88 14.34
N THR A 123 1.48 -8.21 15.22
CA THR A 123 1.84 -7.37 16.38
C THR A 123 3.30 -6.95 16.26
N VAL A 124 3.54 -5.64 16.23
CA VAL A 124 4.88 -5.06 16.22
C VAL A 124 5.20 -4.52 17.60
N VAL A 125 6.33 -4.96 18.16
CA VAL A 125 6.80 -4.49 19.47
C VAL A 125 8.02 -3.59 19.29
N PHE A 126 7.95 -2.39 19.86
CA PHE A 126 9.05 -1.45 19.92
C PHE A 126 9.78 -1.53 21.25
N LYS A 127 11.06 -1.18 21.23
CA LYS A 127 11.88 -1.00 22.43
C LYS A 127 12.81 0.19 22.31
N ARG A 128 13.15 0.75 23.46
CA ARG A 128 14.34 1.59 23.65
C ARG A 128 15.46 0.77 24.29
N ALA A 129 16.66 1.34 24.37
CA ALA A 129 17.73 0.73 25.15
C ALA A 129 17.30 0.53 26.62
N GLY A 130 17.91 -0.42 27.33
CA GLY A 130 17.54 -0.71 28.73
C GLY A 130 16.32 -1.62 28.93
N ARG A 131 15.59 -2.02 27.87
CA ARG A 131 14.50 -3.04 27.95
C ARG A 131 14.96 -4.35 28.61
N ARG A 132 16.25 -4.68 28.50
CA ARG A 132 16.86 -5.89 29.08
C ARG A 132 16.76 -5.95 30.61
N VAL A 133 16.68 -4.80 31.31
CA VAL A 133 16.62 -4.76 32.79
C VAL A 133 15.39 -5.48 33.34
N GLY A 134 14.26 -5.44 32.63
CA GLY A 134 13.04 -6.14 33.04
C GLY A 134 12.99 -7.63 32.66
N ILE A 135 13.95 -8.14 31.88
CA ILE A 135 13.93 -9.51 31.33
C ILE A 135 15.12 -10.34 31.84
N ARG A 136 16.21 -9.69 32.27
CA ARG A 136 17.40 -10.38 32.77
C ARG A 136 17.12 -11.08 34.10
N LYS A 137 17.75 -12.24 34.31
CA LYS A 137 17.66 -13.03 35.56
C LYS A 137 18.36 -12.33 36.73
N ILE A 138 19.59 -11.87 36.52
CA ILE A 138 20.40 -11.22 37.55
C ILE A 138 20.14 -9.70 37.52
N GLY A 139 19.86 -9.12 38.68
CA GLY A 139 19.59 -7.68 38.82
C GLY A 139 18.33 -7.24 38.07
N ALA A 140 17.29 -8.08 38.04
CA ALA A 140 16.00 -7.72 37.47
C ALA A 140 15.45 -6.46 38.16
N GLY A 141 14.91 -5.53 37.37
CA GLY A 141 14.37 -4.28 37.89
C GLY A 141 13.16 -3.79 37.09
N LYS A 142 12.36 -2.91 37.70
CA LYS A 142 11.18 -2.33 37.05
C LYS A 142 11.57 -1.21 36.10
N ILE A 143 11.03 -1.25 34.88
CA ILE A 143 11.25 -0.20 33.88
C ILE A 143 10.30 0.97 34.17
N PRO A 144 10.80 2.21 34.29
CA PRO A 144 9.96 3.37 34.54
C PRO A 144 9.17 3.75 33.27
N LYS A 145 7.96 4.30 33.43
CA LYS A 145 7.07 4.62 32.30
C LYS A 145 7.68 5.58 31.27
N ARG A 146 8.58 6.48 31.68
CA ARG A 146 9.36 7.35 30.77
C ARG A 146 10.16 6.61 29.69
N GLN A 147 10.43 5.33 29.91
CA GLN A 147 11.12 4.49 28.94
C GLN A 147 10.18 4.00 27.83
N ASN A 148 8.86 4.05 28.04
CA ASN A 148 7.88 3.65 27.06
C ASN A 148 7.83 4.68 25.92
N TYR A 149 7.48 4.21 24.73
CA TYR A 149 7.47 5.01 23.52
C TYR A 149 6.39 6.10 23.58
N PHE A 150 5.15 5.73 23.92
CA PHE A 150 4.00 6.65 24.02
C PHE A 150 3.79 7.29 25.40
N TYR A 151 4.85 7.55 26.18
CA TYR A 151 4.72 8.18 27.50
C TYR A 151 4.53 9.72 27.46
N ARG A 152 3.74 10.26 26.53
CA ARG A 152 3.36 11.68 26.58
C ARG A 152 1.85 11.84 26.86
N PRO A 153 1.46 11.94 28.14
CA PRO A 153 0.13 12.34 28.52
C PRO A 153 0.10 13.87 28.52
N LYS A 154 -0.16 14.49 27.37
CA LYS A 154 -0.69 15.85 27.21
C LYS A 154 -0.75 16.13 25.71
N TRP A 155 -1.96 16.05 25.16
CA TRP A 155 -2.36 16.63 23.87
C TRP A 155 -1.47 16.30 22.67
N GLN A 156 -1.74 15.16 22.00
CA GLN A 156 -1.40 15.01 20.59
C GLN A 156 -2.48 14.15 19.92
N PRO A 157 -3.45 14.76 19.19
CA PRO A 157 -4.16 14.05 18.15
C PRO A 157 -3.17 13.84 16.99
N VAL A 158 -3.30 12.74 16.27
CA VAL A 158 -2.46 12.37 15.11
C VAL A 158 -1.09 11.81 15.50
N ILE A 159 -1.04 10.49 15.68
CA ILE A 159 0.20 9.74 15.66
C ILE A 159 0.53 9.44 14.20
N ASN A 160 1.45 10.22 13.62
CA ASN A 160 2.11 9.88 12.37
C ASN A 160 3.12 8.75 12.64
N ILE A 161 2.76 7.51 12.27
CA ILE A 161 3.61 6.31 12.46
C ILE A 161 4.77 6.22 11.42
N LEU A 162 4.91 7.18 10.51
CA LEU A 162 5.87 7.12 9.39
C LEU A 162 7.12 8.01 9.53
N GLN A 163 7.53 8.41 10.75
CA GLN A 163 8.79 9.15 10.96
C GLN A 163 9.98 8.28 11.43
N ILE A 164 9.98 6.98 11.13
CA ILE A 164 11.17 6.13 11.31
C ILE A 164 11.88 6.01 9.95
N LYS A 165 12.71 7.02 9.65
CA LYS A 165 13.75 7.10 8.61
C LYS A 165 13.28 6.98 7.14
N ASN A 166 13.18 8.13 6.47
CA ASN A 166 13.20 8.31 5.02
C ASN A 166 12.36 7.33 4.20
N TYR A 167 11.07 7.61 4.03
CA TYR A 167 10.38 7.49 2.73
C TYR A 167 9.30 8.57 2.69
N HIS A 168 9.31 9.37 1.62
CA HIS A 168 8.31 10.38 1.34
C HIS A 168 6.90 9.79 1.46
N ILE A 169 5.99 10.49 2.14
CA ILE A 169 4.63 10.82 1.65
C ILE A 169 3.87 11.65 2.70
N CYS A 170 3.35 12.77 2.18
CA CYS A 170 2.18 13.57 2.52
C CYS A 170 1.85 13.89 3.99
N GLN A 171 2.25 15.11 4.37
CA GLN A 171 1.44 15.98 5.22
C GLN A 171 0.17 16.39 4.48
N ALA A 172 -0.99 15.96 4.96
CA ALA A 172 -2.21 16.75 4.87
C ALA A 172 -3.21 16.19 5.87
N LEU A 173 -3.27 16.80 7.06
CA LEU A 173 -4.48 17.43 7.61
C LEU A 173 -4.37 17.63 9.12
N VAL A 174 -4.90 18.79 9.53
CA VAL A 174 -5.32 19.23 10.85
C VAL A 174 -4.24 19.77 11.82
N TYR A 175 -3.85 21.05 11.67
CA TYR A 175 -4.48 22.20 12.36
C TYR A 175 -3.70 23.51 12.12
N ASN A 176 -4.47 24.59 11.99
CA ASN A 176 -4.12 26.01 11.93
C ASN A 176 -3.67 26.62 10.59
N ILE A 177 -4.50 27.58 10.18
CA ILE A 177 -4.41 28.50 9.05
C ILE A 177 -3.01 29.15 8.98
N PRO A 178 -2.26 28.95 7.88
CA PRO A 178 -1.38 29.96 7.33
C PRO A 178 -2.16 30.77 6.29
N MET A 179 -2.09 32.08 6.43
CA MET A 179 -2.54 33.07 5.45
C MET A 179 -1.90 32.73 4.08
N GLY A 180 -2.69 32.27 3.11
CA GLY A 180 -2.19 31.84 1.80
C GLY A 180 -3.09 30.92 0.96
N MET A 181 -4.38 30.78 1.29
CA MET A 181 -5.35 29.98 0.51
C MET A 181 -6.54 30.82 0.03
N LEU A 182 -6.26 31.87 -0.73
CA LEU A 182 -7.27 32.58 -1.53
C LEU A 182 -6.98 32.53 -3.05
N ASP A 183 -5.89 31.87 -3.49
CA ASP A 183 -5.55 31.72 -4.92
C ASP A 183 -5.98 30.39 -5.56
N GLY A 184 -6.39 29.38 -4.77
CA GLY A 184 -6.81 28.07 -5.30
C GLY A 184 -8.23 28.01 -5.84
N LEU A 185 -9.12 28.91 -5.40
CA LEU A 185 -10.52 28.95 -5.86
C LEU A 185 -10.66 29.64 -7.22
N LYS A 186 -9.72 30.51 -7.61
CA LYS A 186 -9.59 31.01 -8.99
C LYS A 186 -9.10 29.92 -9.94
N GLN A 187 -8.12 29.11 -9.51
CA GLN A 187 -7.60 27.99 -10.30
C GLN A 187 -8.64 26.94 -10.67
N LEU A 188 -9.64 26.66 -9.81
CA LEU A 188 -10.71 25.71 -10.15
C LEU A 188 -11.65 26.21 -11.25
N GLY A 189 -11.88 27.53 -11.31
CA GLY A 189 -12.65 28.15 -12.40
C GLY A 189 -11.91 28.04 -13.74
N ASP A 190 -10.60 28.24 -13.72
CA ASP A 190 -9.74 28.09 -14.91
C ASP A 190 -9.58 26.62 -15.31
N LEU A 191 -9.51 25.70 -14.34
CA LEU A 191 -9.42 24.26 -14.58
C LEU A 191 -10.67 23.68 -15.25
N LYS A 192 -11.86 24.20 -14.89
CA LYS A 192 -13.11 23.81 -15.55
C LYS A 192 -13.15 24.29 -16.99
N LYS A 193 -12.76 25.55 -17.24
CA LYS A 193 -12.65 26.09 -18.61
C LYS A 193 -11.63 25.31 -19.45
N MET A 194 -10.46 24.99 -18.89
CA MET A 194 -9.46 24.16 -19.57
C MET A 194 -9.96 22.75 -19.86
N ARG A 195 -10.74 22.15 -18.93
CA ARG A 195 -11.33 20.82 -19.13
C ARG A 195 -12.42 20.83 -20.21
N ASP A 196 -13.28 21.86 -20.21
CA ASP A 196 -14.34 22.02 -21.20
C ASP A 196 -13.73 22.30 -22.60
N GLN A 197 -12.67 23.10 -22.68
CA GLN A 197 -11.89 23.33 -23.91
C GLN A 197 -11.20 22.05 -24.41
N ALA A 198 -10.56 21.28 -23.52
CA ALA A 198 -9.94 20.01 -23.88
C ALA A 198 -10.97 18.99 -24.40
N MET A 199 -12.19 19.01 -23.84
CA MET A 199 -13.28 18.14 -24.28
C MET A 199 -13.83 18.56 -25.66
N GLU A 200 -13.90 19.86 -25.95
CA GLU A 200 -14.30 20.36 -27.27
C GLU A 200 -13.25 20.04 -28.35
N VAL A 201 -11.96 20.21 -28.03
CA VAL A 201 -10.84 19.82 -28.89
C VAL A 201 -10.89 18.31 -29.19
N GLN A 202 -11.13 17.47 -28.17
CA GLN A 202 -11.28 16.02 -28.37
C GLN A 202 -12.45 15.67 -29.30
N LYS A 203 -13.60 16.35 -29.17
CA LYS A 203 -14.74 16.13 -30.06
C LYS A 203 -14.43 16.50 -31.52
N LYS A 204 -13.67 17.56 -31.75
CA LYS A 204 -13.23 17.97 -33.11
C LYS A 204 -12.24 16.96 -33.71
N LEU A 205 -11.27 16.50 -32.93
CA LEU A 205 -10.32 15.46 -33.34
C LEU A 205 -11.01 14.12 -33.63
N GLN A 206 -12.13 13.82 -32.94
CA GLN A 206 -12.92 12.61 -33.20
C GLN A 206 -13.67 12.61 -34.53
N GLY A 207 -13.96 13.79 -35.10
CA GLY A 207 -14.64 13.92 -36.39
C GLY A 207 -13.73 13.70 -37.60
N ILE A 208 -12.41 13.89 -37.44
CA ILE A 208 -11.45 13.82 -38.53
C ILE A 208 -10.99 12.36 -38.70
N LYS A 209 -11.47 11.73 -39.77
CA LYS A 209 -11.05 10.38 -40.19
C LYS A 209 -9.90 10.52 -41.19
N ILE A 210 -8.77 9.90 -40.87
CA ILE A 210 -7.59 9.85 -41.70
C ILE A 210 -7.47 8.41 -42.22
N THR A 211 -7.52 8.27 -43.54
CA THR A 211 -7.31 6.99 -44.22
C THR A 211 -5.87 6.94 -44.69
N VAL A 212 -5.12 5.94 -44.24
CA VAL A 212 -3.73 5.73 -44.64
C VAL A 212 -3.62 4.36 -45.30
N GLU A 213 -3.10 4.35 -46.52
CA GLU A 213 -2.82 3.12 -47.26
C GLU A 213 -1.32 2.86 -47.23
N HIS A 214 -0.91 1.71 -46.69
CA HIS A 214 0.48 1.29 -46.73
C HIS A 214 0.60 -0.21 -47.03
N LYS A 215 1.36 -0.54 -48.09
CA LYS A 215 1.68 -1.92 -48.51
C LYS A 215 0.47 -2.87 -48.59
N GLY A 216 -0.65 -2.38 -49.15
CA GLY A 216 -1.87 -3.18 -49.36
C GLY A 216 -2.79 -3.32 -48.14
N VAL A 217 -2.48 -2.64 -47.02
CA VAL A 217 -3.35 -2.54 -45.85
C VAL A 217 -3.87 -1.11 -45.73
N ILE A 218 -5.18 -0.96 -45.67
CA ILE A 218 -5.86 0.31 -45.45
C ILE A 218 -6.21 0.41 -43.97
N VAL A 219 -5.67 1.43 -43.30
CA VAL A 219 -5.92 1.72 -41.90
C VAL A 219 -6.67 3.04 -41.82
N VAL A 220 -7.90 2.98 -41.30
CA VAL A 220 -8.71 4.19 -41.04
C VAL A 220 -8.60 4.51 -39.55
N MET A 221 -7.97 5.65 -39.25
CA MET A 221 -7.78 6.14 -37.89
C MET A 221 -8.42 7.49 -37.67
N THR A 222 -8.88 7.70 -36.46
CA THR A 222 -9.34 9.00 -35.99
C THR A 222 -8.17 9.79 -35.42
N ALA A 223 -8.18 11.12 -35.52
CA ALA A 223 -7.09 11.97 -35.02
C ALA A 223 -6.88 11.89 -33.49
N ASP A 224 -7.80 11.29 -32.74
CA ASP A 224 -7.65 10.95 -31.31
C ASP A 224 -6.93 9.60 -31.04
N GLN A 225 -6.21 9.08 -32.05
CA GLN A 225 -5.41 7.84 -31.99
C GLN A 225 -6.24 6.55 -31.80
N LYS A 226 -7.53 6.56 -32.17
CA LYS A 226 -8.37 5.36 -32.19
C LYS A 226 -8.44 4.75 -33.58
N ILE A 227 -8.32 3.42 -33.65
CA ILE A 227 -8.43 2.64 -34.88
C ILE A 227 -9.91 2.30 -35.12
N VAL A 228 -10.45 2.64 -36.29
CA VAL A 228 -11.86 2.38 -36.65
C VAL A 228 -11.98 1.10 -37.47
N SER A 229 -11.09 0.91 -38.45
CA SER A 229 -11.06 -0.33 -39.25
C SER A 229 -9.66 -0.57 -39.83
N ILE A 230 -9.32 -1.85 -39.94
CA ILE A 230 -8.13 -2.35 -40.67
C ILE A 230 -8.66 -3.32 -41.72
N SER A 231 -8.31 -3.10 -42.98
CA SER A 231 -8.68 -3.98 -44.09
C SER A 231 -7.45 -4.28 -44.94
N GLY A 232 -7.13 -5.56 -45.15
CA GLY A 232 -5.98 -6.01 -45.95
C GLY A 232 -5.55 -7.46 -45.66
N GLU A 233 -4.41 -7.88 -46.25
CA GLU A 233 -3.82 -9.20 -46.08
C GLU A 233 -3.34 -9.50 -44.64
N ASN A 234 -3.47 -10.76 -44.19
CA ASN A 234 -3.21 -11.24 -42.82
C ASN A 234 -1.71 -11.40 -42.47
N ASP A 235 -0.85 -10.47 -42.89
CA ASP A 235 0.56 -10.43 -42.51
C ASP A 235 0.79 -9.47 -41.33
N LEU A 236 1.04 -10.02 -40.13
CA LEU A 236 1.17 -9.25 -38.88
C LEU A 236 2.25 -8.15 -38.96
N GLY A 237 3.36 -8.40 -39.65
CA GLY A 237 4.44 -7.43 -39.83
C GLY A 237 4.02 -6.20 -40.63
N LYS A 238 3.34 -6.40 -41.77
CA LYS A 238 2.86 -5.31 -42.64
C LYS A 238 1.81 -4.45 -41.93
N VAL A 239 0.94 -5.08 -41.12
CA VAL A 239 -0.06 -4.36 -40.32
C VAL A 239 0.58 -3.47 -39.25
N THR A 240 1.61 -3.96 -38.54
CA THR A 240 2.31 -3.14 -37.54
C THR A 240 3.01 -1.92 -38.14
N GLU A 241 3.59 -2.06 -39.34
CA GLU A 241 4.21 -0.95 -40.06
C GLU A 241 3.17 0.08 -40.52
N ALA A 242 2.06 -0.38 -41.11
CA ALA A 242 0.96 0.49 -41.54
C ALA A 242 0.33 1.25 -40.35
N VAL A 243 0.14 0.60 -39.21
CA VAL A 243 -0.38 1.24 -37.99
C VAL A 243 0.60 2.27 -37.42
N ASN A 244 1.91 1.97 -37.41
CA ASN A 244 2.92 2.90 -36.94
C ASN A 244 3.03 4.15 -37.82
N GLU A 245 2.84 4.00 -39.14
CA GLU A 245 2.79 5.13 -40.06
C GLU A 245 1.51 5.95 -39.88
N ALA A 246 0.36 5.28 -39.77
CA ALA A 246 -0.93 5.93 -39.51
C ALA A 246 -0.93 6.72 -38.20
N LEU A 247 -0.29 6.19 -37.13
CA LEU A 247 -0.08 6.90 -35.87
C LEU A 247 0.77 8.17 -36.02
N LYS A 248 1.84 8.11 -36.83
CA LYS A 248 2.69 9.29 -37.08
C LYS A 248 1.93 10.37 -37.86
N GLN A 249 1.11 9.98 -38.83
CA GLN A 249 0.28 10.91 -39.60
C GLN A 249 -0.83 11.52 -38.74
N SER A 250 -1.51 10.70 -37.92
CA SER A 250 -2.55 11.19 -37.00
C SER A 250 -1.99 12.15 -35.94
N GLN A 251 -0.76 11.91 -35.45
CA GLN A 251 -0.09 12.82 -34.51
C GLN A 251 0.26 14.16 -35.14
N LYS A 252 0.70 14.18 -36.40
CA LYS A 252 1.00 15.43 -37.11
C LYS A 252 -0.26 16.27 -37.33
N VAL A 253 -1.33 15.65 -37.83
CA VAL A 253 -2.62 16.34 -38.04
C VAL A 253 -3.20 16.82 -36.71
N ALA A 254 -3.13 16.01 -35.64
CA ALA A 254 -3.56 16.43 -34.32
C ALA A 254 -2.74 17.61 -33.77
N ALA A 255 -1.44 17.64 -34.00
CA ALA A 255 -0.57 18.73 -33.54
C ALA A 255 -0.82 20.05 -34.31
N GLU A 256 -1.08 19.98 -35.61
CA GLU A 256 -1.42 21.16 -36.43
C GLU A 256 -2.75 21.78 -36.01
N GLU A 257 -3.78 20.95 -35.77
CA GLU A 257 -5.09 21.39 -35.30
C GLU A 257 -5.04 21.93 -33.86
N MET A 258 -4.26 21.29 -32.97
CA MET A 258 -4.02 21.82 -31.63
C MET A 258 -3.31 23.18 -31.69
N LYS A 259 -2.34 23.36 -32.60
CA LYS A 259 -1.61 24.63 -32.77
C LYS A 259 -2.52 25.75 -33.28
N GLY A 260 -3.42 25.47 -34.21
CA GLY A 260 -4.40 26.44 -34.71
C GLY A 260 -5.36 26.93 -33.63
N LEU A 261 -5.81 26.03 -32.75
CA LEU A 261 -6.73 26.34 -31.65
C LEU A 261 -6.03 27.00 -30.45
N MET A 262 -4.76 26.68 -30.20
CA MET A 262 -3.98 27.30 -29.12
C MET A 262 -3.45 28.70 -29.48
N GLY A 263 -3.29 29.01 -30.77
CA GLY A 263 -2.86 30.32 -31.27
C GLY A 263 -3.89 31.44 -31.10
N GLY A 264 -5.16 31.12 -30.82
CA GLY A 264 -6.21 32.10 -30.48
C GLY A 264 -6.27 32.47 -29.00
N LEU A 265 -5.32 32.02 -28.17
CA LEU A 265 -5.27 32.20 -26.72
C LEU A 265 -4.08 33.08 -26.28
N SER A 266 -3.95 34.25 -26.89
CA SER A 266 -3.11 35.36 -26.38
C SER A 266 -3.99 36.55 -26.02
#